data_AF-A0A8J2RXR0-F1
#
_entry.id   AF-A0A8J2RXR0-F1
#
_cell.length_a   1.000
_cell.length_b   1.000
_cell.length_c   1.000
_cell.angle_alpha   90.00
_cell.angle_beta   90.00
_cell.angle_gamma   90.00
#
_symmetry.space_group_name_H-M   'P 1'
#
loop_
_entity.id
_entity.type
_entity.pdbx_description
1 polymer ?
#
loop_
_entity_poly.entity_id
_entity_poly.type
_entity_poly.pdbx_seq_one_letter_code
_entity_poly.pdbx_strand_id
1 'polypeptide(L)'
;MRSFIILFGVVLLNGQLSEQFAVDVNQTGSDESSVEMLRISPPSAMCESSMGNRYKCVKLQTKCYCFVNKQLTWDKAQEFCSVNGKRLLSIETQQEQNDVSSVLMPIVLSDPIASKIGVWTSGNYNAGTKTFSWTAQTPFTFVNWFYGEPRNTGQDQCLHVRIVPQLSASWATLACDQWMPFICQNDLEEEISLAEITAIVSELKKEVEDLKKILIGNIYCSY
;
A
#
# COMPACT_ATOMS: atom_id res chain seq x y z
N MET A 1 -20.42 46.72 0.84
CA MET A 1 -20.87 45.31 0.72
C MET A 1 -19.96 44.47 1.59
N ARG A 2 -20.55 43.57 2.38
CA ARG A 2 -19.94 42.95 3.56
C ARG A 2 -18.84 41.94 3.17
N SER A 3 -17.65 42.10 3.74
CA SER A 3 -16.57 41.10 3.71
C SER A 3 -16.94 39.88 4.55
N PHE A 4 -16.76 38.69 4.01
CA PHE A 4 -16.72 37.45 4.79
C PHE A 4 -15.28 36.97 4.85
N ILE A 5 -14.67 37.10 6.02
CA ILE A 5 -13.44 36.41 6.40
C ILE A 5 -13.92 35.12 7.09
N ILE A 6 -13.64 33.95 6.51
CA ILE A 6 -13.80 32.69 7.24
C ILE A 6 -12.48 32.43 7.96
N LEU A 7 -12.45 32.76 9.25
CA LEU A 7 -11.45 32.28 10.19
C LEU A 7 -11.91 30.93 10.75
N PHE A 8 -11.18 29.86 10.43
CA PHE A 8 -11.04 28.72 11.34
C PHE A 8 -9.54 28.43 11.48
N GLY A 9 -8.92 28.98 12.53
CA GLY A 9 -7.75 28.36 13.16
C GLY A 9 -8.21 27.11 13.94
N VAL A 10 -7.35 26.23 14.45
CA VAL A 10 -5.93 26.31 14.81
C VAL A 10 -5.41 24.86 14.86
N VAL A 11 -4.22 24.58 14.35
CA VAL A 11 -3.37 23.51 14.90
C VAL A 11 -2.03 24.16 15.25
N LEU A 12 -1.80 24.32 16.54
CA LEU A 12 -0.50 24.69 17.11
C LEU A 12 0.25 23.39 17.39
N LEU A 13 1.39 23.18 16.71
CA LEU A 13 2.49 22.39 17.26
C LEU A 13 3.81 23.12 16.96
N ASN A 14 4.43 23.64 18.02
CA ASN A 14 5.87 23.86 18.19
C ASN A 14 6.59 24.88 17.29
N GLY A 15 5.99 26.04 17.05
CA GLY A 15 6.74 27.31 17.18
C GLY A 15 8.03 27.52 16.36
N GLN A 16 8.16 26.96 15.15
CA GLN A 16 9.12 27.44 14.16
C GLN A 16 8.49 27.56 12.77
N LEU A 17 8.56 28.77 12.21
CA LEU A 17 8.15 29.13 10.86
C LEU A 17 9.25 28.70 9.88
N SER A 18 8.92 27.88 8.90
CA SER A 18 9.65 27.87 7.62
C SER A 18 8.68 28.24 6.51
N GLU A 19 8.92 29.39 5.90
CA GLU A 19 8.26 29.85 4.69
C GLU A 19 8.54 28.86 3.56
N GLN A 20 7.48 28.33 2.94
CA GLN A 20 7.26 28.43 1.49
C GLN A 20 5.95 27.74 1.14
N PHE A 21 5.02 28.52 0.62
CA PHE A 21 4.07 28.26 -0.47
C PHE A 21 2.92 29.25 -0.32
N ALA A 22 3.22 30.52 -0.60
CA ALA A 22 2.18 31.51 -0.89
C ALA A 22 1.88 31.41 -2.39
N VAL A 23 0.66 31.04 -2.74
CA VAL A 23 0.14 31.21 -4.11
C VAL A 23 -0.56 32.57 -4.12
N ASP A 24 0.05 33.53 -4.82
CA ASP A 24 -0.49 34.88 -4.99
C ASP A 24 -1.54 34.86 -6.11
N VAL A 25 -2.81 35.16 -5.78
CA VAL A 25 -3.90 35.26 -6.75
C VAL A 25 -4.26 36.72 -6.91
N ASN A 26 -3.45 37.46 -7.68
CA ASN A 26 -3.85 38.72 -8.28
C ASN A 26 -2.88 39.15 -9.39
N GLN A 27 -3.15 38.74 -10.62
CA GLN A 27 -2.88 39.56 -11.82
C GLN A 27 -3.66 39.02 -13.03
N THR A 28 -4.54 39.89 -13.55
CA THR A 28 -5.13 39.93 -14.91
C THR A 28 -5.94 38.69 -15.35
N GLY A 29 -7.27 38.75 -15.51
CA GLY A 29 -7.95 39.62 -16.48
C GLY A 29 -7.89 38.97 -17.87
N SER A 30 -9.05 38.49 -18.33
CA SER A 30 -9.39 37.85 -19.62
C SER A 30 -9.11 36.35 -19.80
N ASP A 31 -10.19 35.66 -20.19
CA ASP A 31 -10.37 34.30 -20.72
C ASP A 31 -10.66 33.14 -19.76
N GLU A 32 -11.93 32.75 -19.76
CA GLU A 32 -12.58 31.70 -18.98
C GLU A 32 -12.29 30.28 -19.55
N SER A 33 -11.07 30.01 -20.06
CA SER A 33 -10.78 28.76 -20.79
C SER A 33 -9.54 27.96 -20.39
N SER A 34 -8.81 28.30 -19.32
CA SER A 34 -7.55 27.61 -18.99
C SER A 34 -7.36 27.23 -17.52
N VAL A 35 -8.44 27.02 -16.78
CA VAL A 35 -8.35 26.17 -15.57
C VAL A 35 -8.33 24.72 -16.04
N GLU A 36 -7.16 24.25 -16.46
CA GLU A 36 -6.93 22.82 -16.62
C GLU A 36 -7.06 22.20 -15.22
N MET A 37 -8.24 21.64 -14.93
CA MET A 37 -8.46 20.76 -13.78
C MET A 37 -7.25 19.84 -13.67
N LEU A 38 -6.56 19.84 -12.53
CA LEU A 38 -5.65 18.75 -12.19
C LEU A 38 -6.44 17.45 -12.30
N ARG A 39 -6.28 16.74 -13.42
CA ARG A 39 -6.98 15.48 -13.68
C ARG A 39 -6.30 14.40 -12.84
N ILE A 40 -6.65 14.36 -11.56
CA ILE A 40 -6.25 13.26 -10.68
C ILE A 40 -6.82 11.98 -11.31
N SER A 41 -5.91 11.11 -11.77
CA SER A 41 -6.30 9.89 -12.45
C SER A 41 -6.91 8.92 -11.42
N PRO A 42 -7.92 8.11 -11.80
CA PRO A 42 -8.46 7.09 -10.90
C PRO A 42 -7.33 6.19 -10.37
N PRO A 43 -7.37 5.71 -9.11
CA PRO A 43 -6.29 4.92 -8.53
C PRO A 43 -5.94 3.65 -9.33
N SER A 44 -6.91 3.09 -10.07
CA SER A 44 -6.65 1.98 -11.00
C SER A 44 -5.72 2.39 -12.16
N ALA A 45 -5.97 3.54 -12.78
CA ALA A 45 -5.13 4.07 -13.85
C ALA A 45 -3.74 4.50 -13.33
N MET A 46 -3.67 4.98 -12.09
CA MET A 46 -2.39 5.23 -11.41
C MET A 46 -1.60 3.93 -11.22
N CYS A 47 -2.25 2.84 -10.81
CA CYS A 47 -1.58 1.55 -10.64
C CYS A 47 -1.05 0.99 -11.96
N GLU A 48 -1.87 0.95 -13.00
CA GLU A 48 -1.53 0.38 -14.32
C GLU A 48 -0.31 1.05 -14.96
N SER A 49 -0.09 2.34 -14.68
CA SER A 49 1.04 3.11 -15.19
C SER A 49 2.20 3.26 -14.20
N SER A 50 2.08 2.77 -12.96
CA SER A 50 2.99 3.07 -11.84
C SER A 50 4.45 2.60 -12.02
N MET A 51 4.72 1.69 -12.96
CA MET A 51 6.08 1.27 -13.33
C MET A 51 6.33 1.38 -14.83
N GLY A 52 5.58 2.29 -15.48
CA GLY A 52 5.50 2.44 -16.92
C GLY A 52 4.85 1.24 -17.62
N ASN A 53 4.74 1.31 -18.94
CA ASN A 53 4.09 0.28 -19.77
C ASN A 53 4.90 -1.03 -19.90
N ARG A 54 6.07 -1.12 -19.26
CA ARG A 54 6.97 -2.28 -19.34
C ARG A 54 6.49 -3.42 -18.46
N TYR A 55 5.90 -3.12 -17.31
CA TYR A 55 5.47 -4.12 -16.33
C TYR A 55 3.95 -4.14 -16.24
N LYS A 56 3.39 -5.32 -15.98
CA LYS A 56 1.95 -5.48 -15.82
C LYS A 56 1.59 -5.20 -14.37
N CYS A 57 0.89 -4.09 -14.14
CA CYS A 57 0.41 -3.70 -12.82
C CYS A 57 -1.12 -3.80 -12.74
N VAL A 58 -1.65 -4.24 -11.59
CA VAL A 58 -3.07 -4.41 -11.33
C VAL A 58 -3.42 -3.90 -9.94
N LYS A 59 -4.49 -3.11 -9.85
CA LYS A 59 -5.07 -2.69 -8.57
C LYS A 59 -5.99 -3.80 -8.04
N LEU A 60 -5.77 -4.22 -6.80
CA LEU A 60 -6.68 -5.11 -6.07
C LEU A 60 -6.95 -4.47 -4.71
N GLN A 61 -8.23 -4.20 -4.43
CA GLN A 61 -8.65 -3.43 -3.26
C GLN A 61 -7.88 -2.10 -3.15
N THR A 62 -7.19 -1.88 -2.03
CA THR A 62 -6.40 -0.68 -1.73
C THR A 62 -4.93 -0.84 -2.07
N LYS A 63 -4.54 -1.90 -2.79
CA LYS A 63 -3.15 -2.20 -3.13
C LYS A 63 -2.93 -2.26 -4.64
N CYS A 64 -1.75 -1.86 -5.06
CA CYS A 64 -1.27 -2.00 -6.42
C CYS A 64 -0.17 -3.04 -6.47
N TYR A 65 -0.30 -4.00 -7.39
CA TYR A 65 0.65 -5.10 -7.57
C TYR A 65 1.23 -5.07 -8.97
N CYS A 66 2.53 -5.22 -9.12
CA CYS A 66 3.23 -5.17 -10.39
C CYS A 66 4.10 -6.41 -10.57
N PHE A 67 3.81 -7.21 -11.60
CA PHE A 67 4.63 -8.35 -11.97
C PHE A 67 5.87 -7.89 -12.75
N VAL A 68 7.05 -8.28 -12.26
CA VAL A 68 8.34 -7.99 -12.84
C VAL A 68 9.00 -9.29 -13.29
N ASN A 69 9.14 -9.46 -14.60
CA ASN A 69 9.70 -10.67 -15.21
C ASN A 69 11.25 -10.71 -15.23
N LYS A 70 11.92 -9.70 -14.65
CA LYS A 70 13.38 -9.74 -14.46
C LYS A 70 13.73 -10.77 -13.39
N GLN A 71 14.75 -11.56 -13.66
CA GLN A 71 15.29 -12.50 -12.67
C GLN A 71 16.35 -11.79 -11.84
N LEU A 72 16.10 -11.68 -10.53
CA LEU A 72 17.03 -11.08 -9.58
C LEU A 72 17.11 -11.96 -8.32
N THR A 73 18.22 -11.85 -7.59
CA THR A 73 18.28 -12.37 -6.22
C THR A 73 17.25 -11.65 -5.36
N TRP A 74 16.84 -12.27 -4.25
CA TRP A 74 15.79 -11.72 -3.40
C TRP A 74 16.09 -10.29 -2.92
N ASP A 75 17.32 -10.04 -2.44
CA ASP A 75 17.75 -8.70 -2.00
C ASP A 75 17.68 -7.68 -3.14
N LYS A 76 18.07 -8.07 -4.36
CA LYS A 76 18.02 -7.20 -5.54
C LYS A 76 16.60 -6.96 -6.03
N ALA A 77 15.70 -7.93 -5.86
CA ALA A 77 14.27 -7.75 -6.11
C ALA A 77 13.63 -6.79 -5.10
N GLN A 78 14.00 -6.90 -3.82
CA GLN A 78 13.58 -5.96 -2.77
C GLN A 78 14.06 -4.54 -3.07
N GLU A 79 15.34 -4.37 -3.41
CA GLU A 79 15.92 -3.10 -3.85
C GLU A 79 15.18 -2.54 -5.06
N PHE A 80 14.92 -3.37 -6.07
CA PHE A 80 14.20 -2.96 -7.28
C PHE A 80 12.79 -2.43 -6.97
N CYS A 81 12.03 -3.10 -6.11
CA CYS A 81 10.73 -2.58 -5.70
C CYS A 81 10.88 -1.26 -4.95
N SER A 82 11.84 -1.17 -4.04
CA SER A 82 12.08 0.03 -3.21
C SER A 82 12.41 1.28 -4.04
N VAL A 83 13.30 1.18 -5.02
CA VAL A 83 13.64 2.32 -5.89
C VAL A 83 12.47 2.76 -6.80
N ASN A 84 11.44 1.92 -6.95
CA ASN A 84 10.19 2.25 -7.64
C ASN A 84 9.06 2.63 -6.67
N GLY A 85 9.37 2.97 -5.41
CA GLY A 85 8.37 3.39 -4.42
C GLY A 85 7.44 2.26 -3.95
N LYS A 86 7.90 1.01 -4.04
CA LYS A 86 7.12 -0.21 -3.72
C LYS A 86 7.93 -1.12 -2.78
N ARG A 87 7.32 -2.22 -2.33
CA ARG A 87 7.97 -3.32 -1.59
C ARG A 87 7.71 -4.65 -2.28
N LEU A 88 8.44 -5.73 -1.95
CA LEU A 88 8.04 -7.06 -2.42
C LEU A 88 6.66 -7.44 -1.87
N LEU A 89 5.92 -8.25 -2.63
CA LEU A 89 4.61 -8.79 -2.27
C LEU A 89 4.62 -9.45 -0.88
N SER A 90 3.66 -9.11 -0.03
CA SER A 90 3.38 -9.80 1.23
C SER A 90 1.95 -10.35 1.16
N ILE A 91 1.69 -11.52 1.75
CA ILE A 91 0.36 -12.11 1.79
C ILE A 91 0.01 -12.37 3.25
N GLU A 92 -0.72 -11.43 3.84
CA GLU A 92 -0.98 -11.34 5.27
C GLU A 92 -2.35 -11.90 5.64
N THR A 93 -3.25 -12.09 4.66
CA THR A 93 -4.61 -12.62 4.88
C THR A 93 -5.03 -13.64 3.82
N GLN A 94 -6.03 -14.46 4.16
CA GLN A 94 -6.65 -15.38 3.19
C GLN A 94 -7.27 -14.63 2.00
N GLN A 95 -7.83 -13.42 2.23
CA GLN A 95 -8.40 -12.62 1.16
C GLN A 95 -7.33 -12.18 0.17
N GLU A 96 -6.18 -11.70 0.66
CA GLU A 96 -5.04 -11.36 -0.20
C GLU A 96 -4.55 -12.56 -0.99
N GLN A 97 -4.48 -13.75 -0.36
CA GLN A 97 -4.12 -14.97 -1.07
C GLN A 97 -5.10 -15.29 -2.20
N ASN A 98 -6.40 -15.13 -1.97
CA ASN A 98 -7.43 -15.37 -2.98
C ASN A 98 -7.30 -14.38 -4.15
N ASP A 99 -7.05 -13.10 -3.87
CA ASP A 99 -6.87 -12.05 -4.86
C ASP A 99 -5.60 -12.30 -5.71
N VAL A 100 -4.49 -12.66 -5.05
CA VAL A 100 -3.24 -13.06 -5.71
C VAL A 100 -3.46 -14.28 -6.62
N SER A 101 -4.13 -15.32 -6.12
CA SER A 101 -4.39 -16.55 -6.88
C SER A 101 -5.30 -16.31 -8.09
N SER A 102 -6.35 -15.50 -7.94
CA SER A 102 -7.36 -15.31 -8.97
C SER A 102 -6.97 -14.27 -10.03
N VAL A 103 -6.21 -13.24 -9.67
CA VAL A 103 -5.90 -12.13 -10.57
C VAL A 103 -4.43 -12.04 -10.96
N LEU A 104 -3.50 -12.22 -10.02
CA LEU A 104 -2.07 -12.08 -10.31
C LEU A 104 -1.48 -13.36 -10.94
N MET A 105 -1.86 -14.54 -10.45
CA MET A 105 -1.29 -15.78 -10.99
C MET A 105 -1.57 -16.02 -12.48
N PRO A 106 -2.74 -15.69 -13.05
CA PRO A 106 -2.92 -15.74 -14.51
C PRO A 106 -1.88 -14.92 -15.29
N ILE A 107 -1.48 -13.76 -14.77
CA ILE A 107 -0.43 -12.92 -15.38
C ILE A 107 0.92 -13.64 -15.29
N VAL A 108 1.27 -14.16 -14.12
CA VAL A 108 2.53 -14.90 -13.91
C VAL A 108 2.59 -16.18 -14.76
N LEU A 109 1.47 -16.90 -14.89
CA LEU A 109 1.34 -18.12 -15.69
C LEU A 109 1.52 -17.85 -17.19
N SER A 110 1.25 -16.63 -17.66
CA SER A 110 1.49 -16.24 -19.04
C SER A 110 2.97 -16.02 -19.39
N ASP A 111 3.84 -15.85 -18.37
CA ASP A 111 5.28 -15.69 -18.57
C ASP A 111 5.99 -17.07 -18.65
N PRO A 112 6.82 -17.33 -19.67
CA PRO A 112 7.41 -18.65 -19.92
C PRO A 112 8.40 -19.13 -18.84
N ILE A 113 8.94 -18.20 -18.06
CA ILE A 113 9.92 -18.50 -17.00
C ILE A 113 9.20 -18.55 -15.66
N ALA A 114 8.46 -17.49 -15.31
CA ALA A 114 7.79 -17.37 -14.03
C ALA A 114 6.72 -18.46 -13.82
N SER A 115 6.05 -18.91 -14.90
CA SER A 115 5.12 -20.04 -14.85
C SER A 115 5.75 -21.36 -14.41
N LYS A 116 7.08 -21.52 -14.52
CA LYS A 116 7.82 -22.74 -14.16
C LYS A 116 8.50 -22.62 -12.80
N ILE A 117 9.18 -21.50 -12.57
CA ILE A 117 10.02 -21.34 -11.37
C ILE A 117 9.28 -20.58 -10.26
N GLY A 118 8.29 -19.76 -10.61
CA GLY A 118 7.52 -18.95 -9.67
C GLY A 118 8.04 -17.53 -9.53
N VAL A 119 7.62 -16.87 -8.45
CA VAL A 119 7.94 -15.46 -8.18
C VAL A 119 8.35 -15.24 -6.73
N TRP A 120 9.33 -14.36 -6.48
CA TRP A 120 9.64 -13.94 -5.12
C TRP A 120 8.50 -13.17 -4.47
N THR A 121 8.38 -13.37 -3.16
CA THR A 121 7.63 -12.54 -2.23
C THR A 121 8.59 -11.90 -1.23
N SER A 122 8.09 -11.07 -0.33
CA SER A 122 8.83 -10.49 0.79
C SER A 122 9.08 -11.47 1.95
N GLY A 123 8.66 -12.73 1.81
CA GLY A 123 8.78 -13.71 2.89
C GLY A 123 10.22 -14.12 3.11
N ASN A 124 10.68 -14.01 4.35
CA ASN A 124 12.06 -14.25 4.75
C ASN A 124 12.12 -15.15 5.98
N TYR A 125 13.09 -16.06 6.00
CA TYR A 125 13.40 -16.89 7.17
C TYR A 125 14.52 -16.24 8.01
N ASN A 126 14.26 -16.02 9.29
CA ASN A 126 15.29 -15.63 10.24
C ASN A 126 15.83 -16.88 10.93
N ALA A 127 17.08 -17.27 10.61
CA ALA A 127 17.71 -18.46 11.17
C ALA A 127 17.98 -18.36 12.69
N GLY A 128 18.20 -17.14 13.21
CA GLY A 128 18.44 -16.89 14.63
C GLY A 128 17.19 -17.14 15.48
N THR A 129 16.03 -16.68 15.02
CA THR A 129 14.74 -16.89 15.70
C THR A 129 14.00 -18.15 15.22
N LYS A 130 14.45 -18.76 14.13
CA LYS A 130 13.82 -19.89 13.44
C LYS A 130 12.38 -19.61 13.01
N THR A 131 12.09 -18.38 12.61
CA THR A 131 10.74 -17.94 12.23
C THR A 131 10.69 -17.31 10.84
N PHE A 132 9.52 -17.35 10.21
CA PHE A 132 9.23 -16.63 8.97
C PHE A 132 8.53 -15.31 9.28
N SER A 133 8.89 -14.28 8.52
CA SER A 133 8.27 -12.96 8.58
C SER A 133 8.26 -12.31 7.20
N TRP A 134 7.34 -11.39 6.99
CA TRP A 134 7.40 -10.46 5.87
C TRP A 134 8.46 -9.38 6.17
N THR A 135 9.04 -8.76 5.15
CA THR A 135 10.13 -7.76 5.26
C THR A 135 9.87 -6.60 6.24
N ALA A 136 8.62 -6.34 6.62
CA ALA A 136 8.23 -5.34 7.62
C ALA A 136 8.29 -5.85 9.08
N GLN A 137 8.99 -6.96 9.35
CA GLN A 137 8.98 -7.67 10.64
C GLN A 137 7.59 -8.21 11.04
N THR A 138 6.63 -8.21 10.12
CA THR A 138 5.32 -8.80 10.34
C THR A 138 5.46 -10.32 10.38
N PRO A 139 5.23 -10.99 11.51
CA PRO A 139 5.29 -12.45 11.57
C PRO A 139 4.23 -13.07 10.66
N PHE A 140 4.48 -14.28 10.18
CA PHE A 140 3.46 -15.01 9.43
C PHE A 140 2.30 -15.39 10.35
N THR A 141 1.14 -14.75 10.16
CA THR A 141 -0.14 -15.08 10.81
C THR A 141 -1.04 -15.91 9.90
N PHE A 142 -0.80 -15.86 8.60
CA PHE A 142 -1.44 -16.64 7.56
C PHE A 142 -0.36 -17.40 6.78
N VAL A 143 -0.67 -18.64 6.36
CA VAL A 143 0.25 -19.47 5.55
C VAL A 143 -0.50 -20.24 4.47
N ASN A 144 0.12 -20.35 3.29
CA ASN A 144 -0.35 -21.19 2.18
C ASN A 144 0.77 -22.09 1.65
N TRP A 145 1.51 -22.75 2.55
CA TRP A 145 2.63 -23.62 2.18
C TRP A 145 2.20 -24.75 1.24
N PHE A 146 3.05 -25.03 0.25
CA PHE A 146 2.93 -26.25 -0.54
C PHE A 146 3.22 -27.47 0.34
N TYR A 147 2.65 -28.62 -0.02
CA TYR A 147 2.84 -29.86 0.74
C TYR A 147 4.34 -30.17 0.94
N GLY A 148 4.74 -30.32 2.21
CA GLY A 148 6.11 -30.61 2.60
C GLY A 148 7.02 -29.38 2.79
N GLU A 149 6.52 -28.16 2.57
CA GLU A 149 7.22 -26.91 2.88
C GLU A 149 6.78 -26.33 4.24
N PRO A 150 7.62 -25.50 4.89
CA PRO A 150 8.99 -25.14 4.52
C PRO A 150 9.98 -26.29 4.76
N ARG A 151 10.97 -26.44 3.88
CA ARG A 151 12.07 -27.41 4.06
C ARG A 151 13.35 -26.72 4.50
N ASN A 152 14.27 -27.51 5.06
CA ASN A 152 15.62 -27.09 5.40
C ASN A 152 15.67 -25.86 6.34
N THR A 153 14.76 -25.78 7.30
CA THR A 153 14.74 -24.70 8.31
C THR A 153 15.74 -24.99 9.44
N GLY A 154 16.96 -24.45 9.32
CA GLY A 154 18.07 -24.68 10.26
C GLY A 154 18.86 -23.42 10.58
N GLN A 155 19.83 -23.52 11.49
CA GLN A 155 20.51 -22.37 12.11
C GLN A 155 21.44 -21.56 11.19
N ASP A 156 21.74 -22.06 9.98
CA ASP A 156 22.61 -21.38 9.00
C ASP A 156 21.96 -21.31 7.60
N GLN A 157 20.62 -21.33 7.56
CA GLN A 157 19.88 -21.45 6.31
C GLN A 157 19.40 -20.07 5.87
N CYS A 158 19.81 -19.67 4.67
CA CYS A 158 19.31 -18.48 4.02
C CYS A 158 18.15 -18.89 3.11
N LEU A 159 16.92 -18.59 3.53
CA LEU A 159 15.70 -19.00 2.82
C LEU A 159 14.75 -17.83 2.62
N HIS A 160 14.21 -17.74 1.41
CA HIS A 160 13.13 -16.83 1.07
C HIS A 160 11.93 -17.60 0.53
N VAL A 161 10.78 -16.92 0.56
CA VAL A 161 9.51 -17.48 0.11
C VAL A 161 9.25 -17.07 -1.33
N ARG A 162 8.86 -18.06 -2.14
CA ARG A 162 8.29 -17.84 -3.46
C ARG A 162 6.88 -18.40 -3.54
N ILE A 163 6.10 -17.87 -4.48
CA ILE A 163 4.82 -18.44 -4.90
C ILE A 163 5.07 -19.37 -6.08
N VAL A 164 4.42 -20.54 -6.07
CA VAL A 164 4.43 -21.50 -7.17
C VAL A 164 3.09 -21.44 -7.92
N PRO A 165 3.01 -20.76 -9.08
CA PRO A 165 1.74 -20.48 -9.74
C PRO A 165 0.96 -21.74 -10.12
N GLN A 166 1.66 -22.80 -10.54
CA GLN A 166 1.07 -24.08 -10.98
C GLN A 166 0.46 -24.90 -9.83
N LEU A 167 0.80 -24.57 -8.58
CA LEU A 167 0.39 -25.33 -7.40
C LEU A 167 -0.57 -24.49 -6.57
N SER A 168 -1.65 -24.01 -7.20
CA SER A 168 -2.68 -23.17 -6.54
C SER A 168 -2.11 -21.95 -5.81
N ALA A 169 -1.05 -21.35 -6.37
CA ALA A 169 -0.32 -20.25 -5.75
C ALA A 169 0.24 -20.55 -4.34
N SER A 170 0.49 -21.82 -4.03
CA SER A 170 1.10 -22.22 -2.76
C SER A 170 2.56 -21.78 -2.67
N TRP A 171 3.04 -21.69 -1.44
CA TRP A 171 4.34 -21.12 -1.09
C TRP A 171 5.40 -22.21 -0.95
N ALA A 172 6.62 -21.91 -1.34
CA ALA A 172 7.76 -22.79 -1.11
C ALA A 172 8.98 -21.97 -0.71
N THR A 173 9.91 -22.60 0.00
CA THR A 173 11.20 -22.00 0.32
C THR A 173 12.20 -22.23 -0.79
N LEU A 174 13.11 -21.27 -0.98
CA LEU A 174 14.26 -21.37 -1.87
C LEU A 174 15.47 -20.66 -1.23
N ALA A 175 16.67 -21.10 -1.62
CA ALA A 175 17.91 -20.47 -1.18
C ALA A 175 18.04 -19.02 -1.69
N CYS A 176 18.77 -18.19 -0.95
CA CYS A 176 18.88 -16.74 -1.22
C CYS A 176 19.62 -16.35 -2.49
N ASP A 177 20.46 -17.24 -3.02
CA ASP A 177 21.26 -17.02 -4.22
C ASP A 177 20.48 -17.26 -5.52
N GLN A 178 19.20 -17.66 -5.42
CA GLN A 178 18.38 -17.97 -6.58
C GLN A 178 17.89 -16.70 -7.29
N TRP A 179 17.85 -16.75 -8.61
CA TRP A 179 17.44 -15.65 -9.46
C TRP A 179 16.01 -15.89 -9.95
N MET A 180 15.07 -15.05 -9.52
CA MET A 180 13.65 -15.27 -9.82
C MET A 180 12.96 -13.98 -10.27
N PRO A 181 11.92 -14.09 -11.10
CA PRO A 181 10.90 -13.07 -11.26
C PRO A 181 10.25 -12.73 -9.91
N PHE A 182 9.57 -11.60 -9.82
CA PHE A 182 9.03 -11.14 -8.54
C PHE A 182 7.82 -10.22 -8.72
N ILE A 183 7.09 -9.99 -7.63
CA ILE A 183 5.95 -9.08 -7.61
C ILE A 183 6.25 -7.95 -6.62
N CYS A 184 6.19 -6.72 -7.11
CA CYS A 184 6.20 -5.53 -6.26
C CYS A 184 4.78 -5.14 -5.87
N GLN A 185 4.61 -4.54 -4.70
CA GLN A 185 3.36 -4.00 -4.21
C GLN A 185 3.54 -2.65 -3.52
N ASN A 186 2.47 -1.86 -3.48
CA ASN A 186 2.34 -0.75 -2.54
C ASN A 186 0.87 -0.56 -2.18
N ASP A 187 0.64 0.02 -1.03
CA ASP A 187 -0.65 0.55 -0.65
C ASP A 187 -0.93 1.80 -1.51
N LEU A 188 -2.14 1.89 -2.04
CA LEU A 188 -2.64 3.07 -2.70
C LEU A 188 -3.25 3.95 -1.61
N GLU A 189 -2.80 5.19 -1.52
CA GLU A 189 -3.48 6.18 -0.70
C GLU A 189 -4.91 6.30 -1.23
N GLU A 190 -5.89 5.89 -0.42
CA GLU A 190 -7.28 6.19 -0.71
C GLU A 190 -7.44 7.70 -0.52
N GLU A 191 -7.79 8.41 -1.59
CA GLU A 191 -8.45 9.69 -1.39
C GLU A 191 -9.75 9.39 -0.67
N ILE A 192 -9.81 9.72 0.63
CA ILE A 192 -11.07 9.67 1.38
C ILE A 192 -12.04 10.51 0.58
N SER A 193 -13.13 9.89 0.11
CA SER A 193 -14.07 10.63 -0.73
C SER A 193 -14.61 11.81 0.07
N LEU A 194 -14.90 12.93 -0.60
CA LEU A 194 -15.49 14.09 0.07
C LEU A 194 -16.77 13.70 0.84
N ALA A 195 -17.48 12.66 0.40
CA ALA A 195 -18.63 12.09 1.09
C ALA A 195 -18.24 11.41 2.42
N GLU A 196 -17.19 10.59 2.46
CA GLU A 196 -16.67 9.97 3.68
C GLU A 196 -16.10 11.02 4.65
N ILE A 197 -15.37 12.02 4.14
CA ILE A 197 -14.90 13.15 4.95
C ILE A 197 -16.11 13.88 5.56
N THR A 198 -17.15 14.15 4.76
CA THR A 198 -18.35 14.85 5.23
C THR A 198 -19.10 14.02 6.28
N ALA A 199 -19.19 12.70 6.09
CA ALA A 199 -19.81 11.80 7.05
C ALA A 199 -19.07 11.80 8.40
N ILE A 200 -17.74 11.64 8.38
CA ILE A 200 -16.90 11.69 9.59
C ILE A 200 -17.04 13.03 10.30
N VAL A 201 -16.99 14.14 9.55
CA VAL A 201 -17.16 15.49 10.11
C VAL A 201 -18.55 15.67 10.73
N SER A 202 -19.59 15.08 10.14
CA SER A 202 -20.96 15.16 10.68
C SER A 202 -21.11 14.40 12.00
N GLU A 203 -20.50 13.22 12.10
CA GLU A 203 -20.47 12.40 13.32
C GLU A 203 -19.74 13.15 14.46
N LEU A 204 -18.55 13.67 14.18
CA LEU A 204 -17.75 14.44 15.15
C LEU A 204 -18.48 15.71 15.61
N LYS A 205 -19.17 16.42 14.70
CA LYS A 205 -19.97 17.59 15.07
C LYS A 205 -21.08 17.23 16.05
N LYS A 206 -21.72 16.07 15.87
CA LYS A 206 -22.77 15.59 16.77
C LYS A 206 -22.21 15.26 18.15
N GLU A 207 -21.10 14.55 18.22
CA GLU A 207 -20.43 14.23 19.50
C GLU A 207 -20.04 15.51 20.26
N VAL A 208 -19.47 16.50 19.56
CA VAL A 208 -19.12 17.80 20.16
C VAL A 208 -20.35 18.51 20.71
N GLU A 209 -21.48 18.46 20.01
CA GLU A 209 -22.71 19.12 20.47
C GLU A 209 -23.35 18.41 21.66
N ASP A 210 -23.27 17.08 21.71
CA ASP A 210 -23.72 16.29 22.85
C ASP A 210 -22.82 16.53 24.08
N LEU A 211 -21.50 16.63 23.90
CA LEU A 211 -20.57 17.01 24.97
C LEU A 211 -20.83 18.43 25.51
N LYS A 212 -21.15 19.40 24.64
CA LYS A 212 -21.53 20.75 25.10
C LYS A 212 -22.77 20.73 25.97
N LYS A 213 -23.80 19.96 25.62
CA LYS A 213 -25.02 19.83 26.42
C LYS A 213 -24.73 19.23 27.79
N ILE A 214 -23.85 18.23 27.88
CA ILE A 214 -23.44 17.63 29.16
C ILE A 214 -22.71 18.65 30.03
N LEU A 215 -21.76 19.40 29.46
CA LEU A 215 -21.03 20.45 30.18
C LEU A 215 -21.95 21.54 30.71
N ILE A 216 -22.87 22.02 29.87
CA ILE A 216 -23.85 23.03 30.24
C ILE A 216 -24.81 22.50 31.31
N GLY A 217 -25.30 21.27 31.17
CA GLY A 217 -26.16 20.61 32.17
C GLY A 217 -25.48 20.46 33.55
N ASN A 218 -24.20 20.12 33.57
CA ASN A 218 -23.43 20.00 34.81
C ASN A 218 -23.19 21.36 35.50
N ILE A 219 -23.07 22.46 34.72
CA ILE A 219 -22.97 23.83 35.26
C ILE A 219 -24.28 24.26 35.92
N TYR A 220 -25.44 23.90 35.35
CA TYR A 220 -26.74 24.27 35.92
C TYR A 220 -27.19 23.40 37.11
N CYS A 221 -26.63 22.19 37.27
CA CYS A 221 -26.90 21.34 38.43
C CYS A 221 -25.99 21.59 39.65
N SER A 222 -25.04 22.54 39.56
CA SER A 222 -24.09 22.86 40.65
C SER A 222 -24.36 24.20 41.36
N TYR A 223 -25.54 24.81 41.12
CA TYR A 223 -26.07 25.98 41.83
C TYR A 223 -27.35 25.66 42.59
#